data_AF-A0AAU3YF12-F1
#
_entry.id   AF-A0AAU3YF12-F1
#
_cell.length_a   1.000
_cell.length_b   1.000
_cell.length_c   1.000
_cell.angle_alpha   90.00
_cell.angle_beta   90.00
_cell.angle_gamma   90.00
#
_symmetry.space_group_name_H-M   'P 1'
#
loop_
_entity.id
_entity.type
_entity.pdbx_description
1 polymer ?
#
loop_
_entity_poly.entity_id
_entity_poly.type
_entity_poly.pdbx_seq_one_letter_code
_entity_poly.pdbx_strand_id
1 'polypeptide(L)'
;MPYSYSSPATWSAAKREIMRRESSGNPNAVSPNGMRGAFQCNPSSHPCPPLGDLGAQSRWANNYVKDRYGTWQNALAHHNAHGWY
;
A
#
# COMPACT_ATOMS: atom_id res chain seq x y z
N MET A 1 0.23 10.09 25.27
CA MET A 1 1.04 8.88 24.99
C MET A 1 1.27 8.79 23.48
N PRO A 2 2.40 9.23 22.91
CA PRO A 2 2.68 8.97 21.51
C PRO A 2 3.18 7.53 21.34
N TYR A 3 2.48 6.75 20.53
CA TYR A 3 2.79 5.34 20.25
C TYR A 3 3.99 5.27 19.30
N SER A 4 5.20 5.09 19.84
CA SER A 4 6.42 4.89 19.06
C SER A 4 6.46 3.47 18.49
N TYR A 5 5.98 3.29 17.27
CA TYR A 5 6.17 2.03 16.54
C TYR A 5 7.59 1.96 15.95
N SER A 6 8.50 1.28 16.65
CA SER A 6 9.80 0.85 16.12
C SER A 6 9.70 -0.58 15.52
N SER A 7 10.05 -0.70 14.24
CA SER A 7 10.42 -1.91 13.44
C SER A 7 9.34 -2.92 13.01
N PRO A 8 9.46 -3.53 11.79
CA PRO A 8 10.71 -3.94 11.12
C PRO A 8 10.98 -3.25 9.75
N ALA A 9 12.24 -2.92 9.46
CA ALA A 9 12.74 -2.43 8.15
C ALA A 9 11.84 -1.36 7.48
N THR A 10 11.63 -0.27 8.23
CA THR A 10 11.01 1.02 7.90
C THR A 10 10.15 1.09 6.65
N TRP A 11 9.05 0.34 6.64
CA TRP A 11 7.87 0.85 5.97
C TRP A 11 7.53 2.20 6.58
N SER A 12 7.45 3.24 5.75
CA SER A 12 7.05 4.56 6.20
C SER A 12 5.71 4.47 6.94
N ALA A 13 5.52 5.28 7.99
CA ALA A 13 4.24 5.33 8.71
C ALA A 13 3.06 5.53 7.73
N ALA A 14 3.29 6.32 6.67
CA ALA A 14 2.37 6.53 5.57
C ALA A 14 2.02 5.25 4.80
N LYS A 15 3.00 4.40 4.47
CA LYS A 15 2.76 3.11 3.81
C LYS A 15 1.89 2.19 4.63
N ARG A 16 2.16 2.10 5.94
CA ARG A 16 1.34 1.28 6.85
C ARG A 16 -0.08 1.82 6.95
N GLU A 17 -0.25 3.14 7.03
CA GLU A 17 -1.57 3.76 7.10
C GLU A 17 -2.39 3.47 5.82
N ILE A 18 -1.79 3.62 4.64
CA ILE A 18 -2.43 3.26 3.36
C ILE A 18 -2.80 1.78 3.36
N MET A 19 -1.84 0.89 3.65
CA MET A 19 -2.08 -0.56 3.69
C MET A 19 -3.21 -0.94 4.67
N ARG A 20 -3.27 -0.25 5.81
CA ARG A 20 -4.31 -0.47 6.83
C ARG A 20 -5.69 -0.02 6.33
N ARG A 21 -5.77 1.05 5.55
CA ARG A 21 -7.03 1.54 4.96
C ARG A 21 -7.51 0.68 3.80
N GLU A 22 -6.59 0.32 2.91
CA GLU A 22 -6.87 -0.44 1.69
C GLU A 22 -7.29 -1.89 1.97
N SER A 23 -6.68 -2.50 2.99
CA SER A 23 -6.83 -3.94 3.20
C SER A 23 -6.72 -4.37 4.66
N SER A 24 -6.64 -3.44 5.61
CA SER A 24 -6.26 -3.74 6.99
C SER A 24 -4.93 -4.50 7.13
N GLY A 25 -4.07 -4.45 6.10
CA GLY A 25 -2.83 -5.22 6.06
C GLY A 25 -2.94 -6.67 5.61
N ASN A 26 -4.06 -7.09 5.00
CA ASN A 26 -4.24 -8.45 4.51
C ASN A 26 -3.61 -8.66 3.11
N PRO A 27 -2.48 -9.39 2.98
CA PRO A 27 -1.85 -9.64 1.67
C PRO A 27 -2.68 -10.53 0.74
N ASN A 28 -3.76 -11.14 1.23
CA ASN A 28 -4.70 -11.95 0.45
C ASN A 28 -6.03 -11.25 0.21
N ALA A 29 -6.16 -9.95 0.53
CA ALA A 29 -7.40 -9.24 0.22
C ALA A 29 -7.63 -9.17 -1.29
N VAL A 30 -8.89 -9.40 -1.66
CA VAL A 30 -9.36 -9.21 -3.03
C VAL A 30 -10.62 -8.37 -2.94
N SER A 31 -10.58 -7.17 -3.51
CA SER A 31 -11.74 -6.31 -3.63
C SER A 31 -12.71 -6.87 -4.69
N PRO A 32 -14.03 -6.66 -4.55
CA PRO A 32 -15.00 -7.02 -5.59
C PRO A 32 -14.70 -6.43 -6.97
N ASN A 33 -13.95 -5.32 -7.03
CA ASN A 33 -13.49 -4.72 -8.29
C ASN A 33 -12.26 -5.42 -8.91
N GLY A 34 -11.84 -6.57 -8.38
CA GLY A 34 -10.70 -7.35 -8.88
C GLY A 34 -9.33 -6.85 -8.41
N MET A 35 -9.28 -5.82 -7.56
CA MET A 35 -8.04 -5.34 -6.93
C MET A 35 -7.53 -6.37 -5.92
N ARG A 36 -6.20 -6.52 -5.83
CA ARG A 36 -5.55 -7.64 -5.17
C ARG A 36 -4.42 -7.19 -4.25
N GLY A 37 -4.34 -7.83 -3.09
CA GLY A 37 -3.26 -7.70 -2.12
C GLY A 37 -3.48 -6.58 -1.09
N ALA A 38 -2.50 -6.43 -0.20
CA ALA A 38 -2.55 -5.47 0.90
C ALA A 38 -2.60 -3.99 0.45
N PHE A 39 -2.27 -3.76 -0.82
CA PHE A 39 -2.16 -2.47 -1.48
C PHE A 39 -3.21 -2.28 -2.59
N GLN A 40 -4.19 -3.20 -2.69
CA GLN A 40 -5.27 -3.15 -3.67
C GLN A 40 -4.79 -2.88 -5.10
N CYS A 41 -3.75 -3.60 -5.52
CA CYS A 41 -3.21 -3.46 -6.87
C CYS A 41 -4.25 -3.91 -7.91
N ASN A 42 -4.46 -3.10 -8.95
CA ASN A 42 -5.37 -3.44 -10.04
C ASN A 42 -4.65 -4.23 -11.15
N PRO A 43 -4.92 -5.55 -11.30
CA PRO A 43 -4.26 -6.38 -12.30
C PRO A 43 -4.63 -6.01 -13.74
N SER A 44 -5.73 -5.29 -13.95
CA SER A 44 -6.12 -4.79 -15.28
C SER A 44 -5.30 -3.59 -15.73
N SER A 45 -4.65 -2.88 -14.80
CA SER A 45 -3.87 -1.68 -15.11
C SER A 45 -2.37 -1.87 -14.89
N HIS A 46 -1.98 -2.79 -14.00
CA HIS A 46 -0.57 -3.02 -13.65
C HIS A 46 -0.29 -4.52 -13.45
N PRO A 47 0.96 -4.96 -13.72
CA PRO A 47 1.38 -6.31 -13.36
C PRO A 47 1.46 -6.44 -11.84
N CYS A 48 0.38 -6.92 -11.23
CA CYS A 48 0.29 -7.05 -9.79
C CYS A 48 1.07 -8.27 -9.27
N PRO A 49 1.79 -8.12 -8.15
CA PRO A 49 2.48 -9.24 -7.51
C PRO A 49 1.48 -10.27 -6.94
N PRO A 50 1.94 -11.51 -6.72
CA PRO A 50 1.09 -12.58 -6.19
C PRO A 50 0.46 -12.23 -4.84
N LEU A 51 -0.75 -12.72 -4.63
CA LEU A 51 -1.44 -12.67 -3.34
C LEU A 51 -0.66 -13.48 -2.29
N GLY A 52 -0.69 -13.02 -1.04
CA GLY A 52 0.01 -13.68 0.07
C GLY A 52 1.48 -13.28 0.23
N ASP A 53 2.13 -12.74 -0.81
CA ASP A 53 3.49 -12.20 -0.71
C ASP A 53 3.48 -10.69 -0.43
N LEU A 54 3.39 -10.37 0.87
CA LEU A 54 3.43 -8.98 1.33
C LEU A 54 4.74 -8.29 0.94
N GLY A 55 5.86 -9.02 0.83
CA GLY A 55 7.16 -8.49 0.45
C GLY A 55 7.18 -8.02 -1.00
N ALA A 56 6.72 -8.85 -1.93
CA ALA A 56 6.59 -8.50 -3.34
C ALA A 56 5.59 -7.35 -3.56
N GLN A 57 4.43 -7.41 -2.91
CA GLN A 57 3.42 -6.34 -2.91
C GLN A 57 3.99 -5.01 -2.45
N SER A 58 4.84 -5.05 -1.43
CA SER A 58 5.47 -3.87 -0.87
C SER A 58 6.52 -3.26 -1.76
N ARG A 59 7.28 -4.08 -2.49
CA ARG A 59 8.28 -3.61 -3.46
C ARG A 59 7.59 -2.94 -4.64
N TRP A 60 6.57 -3.59 -5.19
CA TRP A 60 5.74 -3.00 -6.25
C TRP A 60 5.13 -1.66 -5.81
N ALA A 61 4.47 -1.64 -4.64
CA ALA A 61 3.82 -0.43 -4.14
C ALA A 61 4.84 0.68 -3.85
N ASN A 62 6.07 0.33 -3.44
CA ASN A 62 7.13 1.32 -3.24
C ASN A 62 7.58 1.96 -4.57
N ASN A 63 7.79 1.15 -5.60
CA ASN A 63 8.14 1.66 -6.92
C ASN A 63 7.01 2.53 -7.48
N TYR A 64 5.77 2.04 -7.41
CA TYR A 64 4.59 2.77 -7.86
C TYR A 64 4.43 4.13 -7.14
N VAL A 65 4.56 4.14 -5.81
CA VAL A 65 4.47 5.39 -5.04
C VAL A 65 5.61 6.34 -5.35
N LYS A 66 6.82 5.81 -5.55
CA LYS A 66 7.98 6.62 -5.91
C LYS A 66 7.81 7.25 -7.30
N ASP A 67 7.34 6.49 -8.28
CA ASP A 67 7.08 7.01 -9.64
C ASP A 67 5.92 8.01 -9.68
N ARG A 68 4.82 7.72 -8.98
CA ARG A 68 3.59 8.53 -9.07
C ARG A 68 3.55 9.72 -8.12
N TYR A 69 4.05 9.55 -6.89
CA TYR A 69 3.96 10.57 -5.82
C TYR A 69 5.33 11.04 -5.32
N GLY A 70 6.41 10.39 -5.73
CA GLY A 70 7.76 10.62 -5.20
C GLY A 70 7.97 10.03 -3.82
N THR A 71 7.08 10.34 -2.87
CA THR A 71 7.15 9.90 -1.47
C THR A 71 5.84 9.29 -0.98
N TRP A 72 5.95 8.38 -0.01
CA TRP A 72 4.79 7.82 0.68
C TRP A 72 3.97 8.87 1.43
N GLN A 73 4.59 9.95 1.91
CA GLN A 73 3.84 11.04 2.55
C GLN A 73 2.91 11.74 1.55
N ASN A 74 3.37 11.97 0.32
CA ASN A 74 2.54 12.54 -0.74
C ASN A 74 1.41 11.57 -1.14
N ALA A 75 1.71 10.28 -1.25
CA ALA A 75 0.69 9.26 -1.50
C ALA A 75 -0.36 9.24 -0.37
N LEU A 76 0.04 9.35 0.89
CA LEU A 76 -0.89 9.42 2.01
C LEU A 76 -1.71 10.71 2.00
N ALA A 77 -1.11 11.85 1.67
CA ALA A 77 -1.83 13.10 1.53
C ALA A 77 -2.89 13.02 0.43
N HIS A 78 -2.55 12.40 -0.71
CA HIS A 78 -3.48 12.14 -1.79
C HIS A 78 -4.59 11.17 -1.38
N HIS A 79 -4.24 10.06 -0.72
CA HIS A 79 -5.19 9.10 -0.17
C HIS A 79 -6.12 9.73 0.87
N ASN A 80 -5.63 10.67 1.68
CA ASN A 80 -6.48 11.42 2.62
C ASN A 80 -7.45 12.38 1.90
N ALA A 81 -7.07 12.93 0.75
CA ALA A 81 -7.91 13.85 -0.01
C ALA A 81 -8.91 13.14 -0.93
N HIS A 82 -8.53 12.01 -1.53
CA HIS A 82 -9.28 11.34 -2.59
C HIS A 82 -9.80 9.94 -2.22
N GLY A 83 -9.26 9.31 -1.16
CA GLY A 83 -9.62 7.95 -0.76
C GLY A 83 -8.99 6.83 -1.60
N TRP A 84 -8.03 7.16 -2.46
CA TRP A 84 -7.22 6.23 -3.25
C TRP A 84 -5.80 6.76 -3.43
N TYR A 85 -4.87 5.91 -3.88
CA TYR A 85 -3.49 6.27 -4.19
C TYR A 85 -3.00 5.58 -5.48
#